data_AF-A0A4Y7PP96-F1
#
_entry.id   AF-A0A4Y7PP96-F1
#
_cell.length_a   1.000
_cell.length_b   1.000
_cell.length_c   1.000
_cell.angle_alpha   90.00
_cell.angle_beta   90.00
_cell.angle_gamma   90.00
#
_symmetry.space_group_name_H-M   'P 1'
#
loop_
_entity.id
_entity.type
_entity.pdbx_description
1 polymer ?
#
loop_
_entity_poly.entity_id
_entity_poly.type
_entity_poly.pdbx_seq_one_letter_code
_entity_poly.pdbx_strand_id
1 'polypeptide(L)'
;WQDRLKRRPVLTGAFLRPSYFNGPLPRMKPQPQHITLMIKRRRIARERRGEKNVLLHDWHEDLVLEGKFEKSLSMATRTDEHDFDDVFRNRDFVEEIKEQRRLIRQSFALEMDRATKPYSDEMLQQIKEARVEKIRNKTRELERERRGEVLRRTIVRRRKRPPAPILNVMTREQKRIDRAVRSVSEVGYVAQMKMKKGITMKGPDAWKVEMGRDEDQVELGSMEDEIRRINERRRQGTDDT
;
A
#
# COMPACT_ATOMS: atom_id res chain seq x y z
N TRP A 1 27.24 7.65 7.45
CA TRP A 1 27.20 7.81 5.98
C TRP A 1 26.25 6.81 5.30
N GLN A 2 26.27 5.51 5.65
CA GLN A 2 25.42 4.49 5.03
C GLN A 2 23.91 4.81 5.13
N ASP A 3 23.44 5.32 6.26
CA ASP A 3 22.02 5.67 6.41
C ASP A 3 21.60 6.87 5.56
N ARG A 4 22.54 7.80 5.30
CA ARG A 4 22.32 8.90 4.34
C ARG A 4 22.15 8.36 2.93
N LEU A 5 22.93 7.34 2.53
CA LEU A 5 22.75 6.67 1.24
C LEU A 5 21.44 5.89 1.15
N LYS A 6 21.01 5.22 2.23
CA LYS A 6 19.72 4.51 2.27
C LYS A 6 18.52 5.45 2.10
N ARG A 7 18.61 6.68 2.64
CA ARG A 7 17.53 7.69 2.60
C ARG A 7 17.61 8.62 1.39
N ARG A 8 18.70 8.59 0.62
CA ARG A 8 18.85 9.40 -0.59
C ARG A 8 17.79 8.98 -1.62
N PRO A 9 16.95 9.90 -2.11
CA PRO A 9 16.04 9.60 -3.21
C PRO A 9 16.83 9.20 -4.46
N VAL A 10 16.54 8.01 -4.99
CA VAL A 10 17.13 7.52 -6.25
C VAL A 10 16.05 7.40 -7.30
N LEU A 11 16.31 7.93 -8.51
CA LEU A 11 15.43 7.78 -9.66
C LEU A 11 15.29 6.31 -10.04
N THR A 12 14.05 5.85 -10.20
CA THR A 12 13.77 4.44 -10.49
C THR A 12 13.73 4.10 -11.99
N GLY A 13 13.78 5.11 -12.85
CA GLY A 13 13.57 4.98 -14.31
C GLY A 13 12.09 4.90 -14.73
N ALA A 14 11.19 5.42 -13.88
CA ALA A 14 9.75 5.45 -14.10
C ALA A 14 9.17 6.83 -13.72
N PHE A 15 7.97 7.12 -14.21
CA PHE A 15 7.23 8.36 -13.95
C PHE A 15 6.10 8.12 -12.94
N LEU A 16 5.69 9.17 -12.25
CA LEU A 16 4.35 9.28 -11.66
C LEU A 16 3.44 9.90 -12.71
N ARG A 17 2.33 9.23 -12.99
CA ARG A 17 1.31 9.73 -13.92
C ARG A 17 0.78 11.07 -13.40
N PRO A 18 0.67 12.10 -14.26
CA PRO A 18 -0.09 13.30 -13.96
C PRO A 18 -1.49 12.95 -13.46
N SER A 19 -1.93 13.66 -12.43
CA SER A 19 -3.24 13.53 -11.83
C SER A 19 -3.70 14.89 -11.31
N TYR A 20 -4.93 14.99 -10.81
CA TYR A 20 -5.41 16.23 -10.18
C TYR A 20 -4.51 16.70 -9.02
N PHE A 21 -3.78 15.79 -8.37
CA PHE A 21 -2.99 16.10 -7.18
C PHE A 21 -1.52 16.39 -7.48
N ASN A 22 -1.01 15.96 -8.64
CA ASN A 22 0.37 16.16 -9.05
C ASN A 22 0.48 16.32 -10.55
N GLY A 23 1.33 17.24 -10.98
CA GLY A 23 1.81 17.27 -12.36
C GLY A 23 2.70 16.07 -12.69
N PRO A 24 3.34 16.09 -13.86
CA PRO A 24 4.38 15.12 -14.21
C PRO A 24 5.51 15.17 -13.19
N LEU A 25 5.81 14.03 -12.56
CA LEU A 25 6.89 13.92 -11.57
C LEU A 25 7.69 12.65 -11.79
N PRO A 26 9.01 12.65 -11.54
CA PRO A 26 9.81 11.44 -11.58
C PRO A 26 9.52 10.53 -10.38
N ARG A 27 9.53 9.22 -10.60
CA ARG A 27 9.37 8.24 -9.51
C ARG A 27 10.72 7.93 -8.86
N MET A 28 10.83 8.27 -7.57
CA MET A 28 12.02 8.05 -6.75
C MET A 28 11.78 7.01 -5.65
N LYS A 29 12.84 6.37 -5.17
CA LYS A 29 12.82 5.49 -3.99
C LYS A 29 14.00 5.80 -3.04
N PRO A 30 13.74 6.12 -1.76
CA PRO A 30 12.44 6.52 -1.21
C PRO A 30 11.93 7.81 -1.88
N GLN A 31 10.60 8.01 -1.89
CA GLN A 31 10.03 9.26 -2.38
C GLN A 31 10.25 10.37 -1.33
N PRO A 32 10.70 11.58 -1.71
CA PRO A 32 10.87 12.66 -0.77
C PRO A 32 9.58 12.97 -0.03
N GLN A 33 9.67 13.14 1.30
CA GLN A 33 8.52 13.33 2.17
C GLN A 33 7.68 14.55 1.76
N HIS A 34 8.31 15.64 1.32
CA HIS A 34 7.60 16.85 0.87
C HIS A 34 6.69 16.57 -0.34
N ILE A 35 7.10 15.74 -1.31
CA ILE A 35 6.25 15.38 -2.46
C ILE A 35 5.05 14.55 -1.99
N THR A 36 5.29 13.54 -1.16
CA THR A 36 4.23 12.69 -0.61
C THR A 36 3.22 13.52 0.19
N LEU A 37 3.70 14.41 1.06
CA LEU A 37 2.86 15.29 1.87
C LEU A 37 2.12 16.32 1.02
N MET A 38 2.75 16.87 -0.02
CA MET A 38 2.10 17.77 -0.97
C MET A 38 0.90 17.08 -1.65
N ILE A 39 1.08 15.86 -2.14
CA ILE A 39 -0.01 15.08 -2.78
C ILE A 39 -1.13 14.80 -1.79
N LYS A 40 -0.78 14.39 -0.56
CA LYS A 40 -1.76 14.14 0.52
C LYS A 40 -2.56 15.39 0.86
N ARG A 41 -1.89 16.54 1.07
CA ARG A 41 -2.53 17.82 1.39
C ARG A 41 -3.46 18.27 0.27
N ARG A 42 -3.06 18.13 -1.00
CA ARG A 42 -3.91 18.46 -2.15
C ARG A 42 -5.16 17.59 -2.25
N ARG A 43 -5.05 16.30 -1.93
CA ARG A 43 -6.20 15.40 -1.89
C ARG A 43 -7.24 15.87 -0.87
N ILE A 44 -6.81 16.10 0.36
CA ILE A 44 -7.68 16.59 1.45
C ILE A 44 -8.27 17.97 1.09
N ALA A 45 -7.46 18.87 0.52
CA ALA A 45 -7.94 20.19 0.11
C ALA A 45 -8.92 20.16 -1.06
N ARG A 46 -8.87 19.15 -1.94
CA ARG A 46 -9.85 18.96 -3.01
C ARG A 46 -11.18 18.47 -2.45
N GLU A 47 -11.14 17.49 -1.56
CA GLU A 47 -12.31 16.94 -0.86
C GLU A 47 -13.08 18.04 -0.13
N ARG A 48 -12.39 18.81 0.73
CA ARG A 48 -12.97 19.96 1.45
C ARG A 48 -13.59 21.02 0.52
N ARG A 49 -12.98 21.27 -0.65
CA ARG A 49 -13.55 22.20 -1.64
C ARG A 49 -14.77 21.62 -2.35
N GLY A 50 -14.80 20.30 -2.56
CA GLY A 50 -15.98 19.61 -3.08
C GLY A 50 -17.16 19.78 -2.13
N GLU A 51 -16.96 19.46 -0.84
CA GLU A 51 -17.96 19.64 0.22
C GLU A 51 -18.43 21.09 0.30
N LYS A 52 -17.49 22.04 0.39
CA LYS A 52 -17.84 23.47 0.42
C LYS A 52 -18.62 23.93 -0.82
N ASN A 53 -18.30 23.40 -2.00
CA ASN A 53 -19.01 23.77 -3.23
C ASN A 53 -20.44 23.23 -3.27
N VAL A 54 -20.70 22.07 -2.66
CA VAL A 54 -22.06 21.55 -2.47
C VAL A 54 -22.84 22.46 -1.52
N LEU A 55 -22.30 22.76 -0.34
CA LEU A 55 -22.95 23.66 0.63
C LEU A 55 -23.25 25.05 0.04
N LEU A 56 -22.29 25.65 -0.67
CA LEU A 56 -22.50 26.93 -1.34
C LEU A 56 -23.53 26.86 -2.48
N HIS A 57 -23.74 25.68 -3.06
CA HIS A 57 -24.77 25.49 -4.07
C HIS A 57 -26.15 25.47 -3.42
N ASP A 58 -26.30 24.72 -2.33
CA ASP A 58 -27.55 24.61 -1.58
C ASP A 58 -27.96 25.97 -1.03
N TRP A 59 -27.05 26.70 -0.36
CA TRP A 59 -27.31 28.05 0.13
C TRP A 59 -27.69 29.04 -0.98
N HIS A 60 -27.09 28.89 -2.16
CA HIS A 60 -27.47 29.72 -3.30
C HIS A 60 -28.90 29.41 -3.77
N GLU A 61 -29.31 28.14 -3.78
CA GLU A 61 -30.67 27.76 -4.13
C GLU A 61 -31.68 28.27 -3.11
N ASP A 62 -31.39 28.11 -1.82
CA ASP A 62 -32.22 28.62 -0.71
C ASP A 62 -32.42 30.13 -0.83
N LEU A 63 -31.34 30.91 -0.99
CA LEU A 63 -31.43 32.37 -1.15
C LEU A 63 -32.25 32.79 -2.39
N VAL A 64 -32.17 32.01 -3.47
CA VAL A 64 -32.98 32.28 -4.67
C VAL A 64 -34.46 31.98 -4.41
N LEU A 65 -34.77 30.94 -3.63
CA LEU A 65 -36.13 30.62 -3.24
C LEU A 65 -36.71 31.67 -2.27
N GLU A 66 -35.95 32.04 -1.24
CA GLU A 66 -36.34 33.09 -0.29
C GLU A 66 -36.55 34.44 -0.99
N GLY A 67 -35.66 34.83 -1.90
CA GLY A 67 -35.84 36.06 -2.68
C GLY A 67 -37.08 36.03 -3.60
N LYS A 68 -37.49 34.85 -4.09
CA LYS A 68 -38.76 34.71 -4.82
C LYS A 68 -39.96 34.78 -3.87
N PHE A 69 -39.84 34.19 -2.69
CA PHE A 69 -40.86 34.19 -1.65
C PHE A 69 -41.13 35.62 -1.16
N GLU A 70 -40.09 36.37 -0.76
CA GLU A 70 -40.21 37.79 -0.38
C GLU A 70 -40.84 38.62 -1.50
N LYS A 71 -40.41 38.42 -2.76
CA LYS A 71 -41.01 39.10 -3.91
C LYS A 71 -42.50 38.80 -4.06
N SER A 72 -42.91 37.55 -3.81
CA SER A 72 -44.32 37.17 -3.86
C SER A 72 -45.11 37.78 -2.70
N LEU A 73 -44.51 37.87 -1.51
CA LEU A 73 -45.11 38.46 -0.33
C LEU A 73 -45.28 39.97 -0.49
N SER A 74 -44.24 40.69 -0.96
CA SER A 74 -44.31 42.12 -1.23
C SER A 74 -45.32 42.48 -2.33
N MET A 75 -45.57 41.58 -3.29
CA MET A 75 -46.64 41.75 -4.27
C MET A 75 -48.03 41.61 -3.64
N ALA A 76 -48.21 40.71 -2.67
CA ALA A 76 -49.48 40.51 -1.98
C ALA A 76 -49.78 41.63 -0.98
N THR A 77 -48.77 42.04 -0.20
CA THR A 77 -48.91 43.06 0.86
C THR A 77 -49.02 44.47 0.31
N ARG A 78 -48.67 44.76 -0.94
CA ARG A 78 -48.94 46.06 -1.59
C ARG A 78 -50.40 46.52 -1.56
N THR A 79 -51.31 45.60 -1.26
CA THR A 79 -52.75 45.88 -1.08
C THR A 79 -53.06 46.46 0.31
N ASP A 80 -52.22 46.13 1.30
CA ASP A 80 -52.31 46.58 2.68
C ASP A 80 -51.24 47.66 2.92
N GLU A 81 -51.53 48.74 3.67
CA GLU A 81 -50.62 49.88 3.90
C GLU A 81 -49.35 49.55 4.72
N HIS A 82 -48.92 48.29 4.78
CA HIS A 82 -47.75 47.86 5.51
C HIS A 82 -46.51 47.77 4.62
N ASP A 83 -45.51 48.59 4.92
CA ASP A 83 -44.21 48.59 4.25
C ASP A 83 -43.42 47.34 4.70
N PHE A 84 -43.09 46.47 3.75
CA PHE A 84 -42.32 45.25 3.99
C PHE A 84 -40.87 45.47 3.56
N ASP A 85 -39.92 45.30 4.48
CA ASP A 85 -38.50 45.45 4.20
C ASP A 85 -37.93 44.15 3.58
N ASP A 86 -37.55 44.22 2.30
CA ASP A 86 -37.04 43.07 1.54
C ASP A 86 -35.57 42.79 1.90
N VAL A 87 -35.31 41.94 2.91
CA VAL A 87 -33.95 41.65 3.39
C VAL A 87 -33.15 40.82 2.38
N PHE A 88 -33.76 39.80 1.76
CA PHE A 88 -33.09 38.92 0.79
C PHE A 88 -33.02 39.51 -0.62
N ARG A 89 -33.64 40.67 -0.84
CA ARG A 89 -33.47 41.43 -2.09
C ARG A 89 -32.10 42.07 -2.19
N ASN A 90 -31.42 42.29 -1.06
CA ASN A 90 -30.05 42.77 -1.10
C ASN A 90 -29.12 41.69 -1.67
N ARG A 91 -28.47 42.01 -2.79
CA ARG A 91 -27.74 41.03 -3.62
C ARG A 91 -26.39 40.61 -3.04
N ASP A 92 -25.97 41.23 -1.95
CA ASP A 92 -24.63 41.10 -1.38
C ASP A 92 -24.28 39.63 -1.07
N PHE A 93 -25.19 38.90 -0.38
CA PHE A 93 -24.97 37.49 -0.04
C PHE A 93 -24.84 36.58 -1.27
N VAL A 94 -25.62 36.86 -2.32
CA VAL A 94 -25.59 36.07 -3.56
C VAL A 94 -24.27 36.30 -4.29
N GLU A 95 -23.77 37.53 -4.34
CA GLU A 95 -22.50 37.86 -4.98
C GLU A 95 -21.30 37.27 -4.20
N GLU A 96 -21.32 37.29 -2.86
CA GLU A 96 -20.30 36.61 -2.05
C GLU A 96 -20.24 35.11 -2.32
N ILE A 97 -21.40 34.44 -2.37
CA ILE A 97 -21.47 33.00 -2.68
C ILE A 97 -20.97 32.72 -4.10
N LYS A 98 -21.36 33.55 -5.08
CA LYS A 98 -20.87 33.43 -6.46
C LYS A 98 -19.35 33.58 -6.53
N GLU A 99 -18.80 34.54 -5.80
CA GLU A 99 -17.35 34.77 -5.74
C GLU A 99 -16.62 33.57 -5.12
N GLN A 100 -17.10 33.03 -4.00
CA GLN A 100 -16.54 31.83 -3.39
C GLN A 100 -16.59 30.62 -4.34
N ARG A 101 -17.71 30.43 -5.06
CA ARG A 101 -17.84 29.37 -6.08
C ARG A 101 -16.87 29.60 -7.24
N ARG A 102 -16.66 30.84 -7.67
CA ARG A 102 -15.69 31.21 -8.71
C ARG A 102 -14.27 30.81 -8.31
N LEU A 103 -13.85 31.13 -7.08
CA LEU A 103 -12.54 30.75 -6.55
C LEU A 103 -12.35 29.22 -6.48
N ILE A 104 -13.38 28.48 -6.08
CA ILE A 104 -13.34 27.01 -6.07
C ILE A 104 -13.19 26.47 -7.50
N ARG A 105 -13.96 26.99 -8.47
CA ARG A 105 -13.88 26.60 -9.88
C ARG A 105 -12.49 26.86 -10.47
N GLN A 106 -11.91 28.03 -10.21
CA GLN A 106 -10.53 28.34 -10.60
C GLN A 106 -9.54 27.32 -10.03
N SER A 107 -9.71 26.95 -8.77
CA SER A 107 -8.87 25.94 -8.13
C SER A 107 -9.01 24.55 -8.77
N PHE A 108 -10.21 24.18 -9.26
CA PHE A 108 -10.42 22.95 -10.04
C PHE A 108 -9.82 23.04 -11.46
N ALA A 109 -9.85 24.20 -12.10
CA ALA A 109 -9.17 24.40 -13.39
C ALA A 109 -7.66 24.14 -13.26
N LEU A 110 -7.01 24.71 -12.23
CA LEU A 110 -5.59 24.44 -11.92
C LEU A 110 -5.28 22.97 -11.61
N GLU A 111 -6.27 22.20 -11.17
CA GLU A 111 -6.13 20.75 -10.98
C GLU A 111 -6.23 19.98 -12.28
N MET A 112 -7.14 20.41 -13.16
CA MET A 112 -7.23 19.86 -14.51
C MET A 112 -5.93 20.11 -15.27
N ASP A 113 -5.40 21.33 -15.22
CA ASP A 113 -4.11 21.68 -15.84
C ASP A 113 -2.97 20.78 -15.34
N ARG A 114 -2.93 20.48 -14.05
CA ARG A 114 -1.96 19.53 -13.48
C ARG A 114 -2.12 18.12 -14.05
N ALA A 115 -3.37 17.66 -14.24
CA ALA A 115 -3.66 16.33 -14.74
C ALA A 115 -3.35 16.19 -16.24
N THR A 116 -3.51 17.27 -17.02
CA THR A 116 -3.29 17.29 -18.48
C THR A 116 -1.86 17.67 -18.85
N LYS A 117 -1.06 18.22 -17.92
CA LYS A 117 0.31 18.66 -18.19
C LYS A 117 1.19 17.52 -18.74
N PRO A 118 1.78 17.68 -19.94
CA PRO A 118 2.70 16.69 -20.50
C PRO A 118 4.03 16.66 -19.73
N TYR A 119 4.76 15.54 -19.83
CA TYR A 119 6.11 15.44 -19.29
C TYR A 119 7.06 16.34 -20.09
N SER A 120 7.98 17.03 -19.41
CA SER A 120 9.03 17.81 -20.10
C SER A 120 10.06 16.88 -20.72
N ASP A 121 10.66 17.30 -21.85
CA ASP A 121 11.68 16.52 -22.56
C ASP A 121 12.91 16.23 -21.69
N GLU A 122 13.34 17.21 -20.90
CA GLU A 122 14.41 17.05 -19.91
C GLU A 122 14.09 15.92 -18.91
N MET A 123 12.85 15.85 -18.42
CA MET A 123 12.43 14.80 -17.50
C MET A 123 12.39 13.43 -18.19
N LEU A 124 11.94 13.38 -19.45
CA LEU A 124 11.96 12.16 -20.24
C LEU A 124 13.40 11.67 -20.43
N GLN A 125 14.34 12.56 -20.73
CA GLN A 125 15.76 12.23 -20.88
C GLN A 125 16.37 11.72 -19.58
N GLN A 126 16.20 12.44 -18.46
CA GLN A 126 16.69 12.02 -17.14
C GLN A 126 16.18 10.63 -16.75
N ILE A 127 14.93 10.30 -17.10
CA ILE A 127 14.36 8.98 -16.80
C ILE A 127 14.88 7.89 -17.72
N LYS A 128 15.15 8.19 -19.00
CA LYS A 128 15.84 7.28 -19.91
C LYS A 128 17.24 6.96 -19.38
N GLU A 129 18.00 7.98 -18.99
CA GLU A 129 19.34 7.82 -18.40
C GLU A 129 19.30 6.98 -17.12
N ALA A 130 18.37 7.28 -16.21
CA ALA A 130 18.19 6.49 -14.98
C ALA A 130 17.84 5.02 -15.28
N ARG A 131 17.11 4.74 -16.37
CA ARG A 131 16.81 3.37 -16.79
C ARG A 131 18.04 2.66 -17.32
N VAL A 132 18.84 3.32 -18.16
CA VAL A 132 20.12 2.78 -18.67
C VAL A 132 21.06 2.48 -17.50
N GLU A 133 21.23 3.41 -16.57
CA GLU A 133 22.11 3.23 -15.41
C GLU A 133 21.61 2.11 -14.48
N LYS A 134 20.30 1.96 -14.32
CA LYS A 134 19.72 0.82 -13.60
C LYS A 134 20.05 -0.52 -14.28
N ILE A 135 19.94 -0.59 -15.60
CA ILE A 135 20.31 -1.79 -16.37
C ILE A 135 21.80 -2.07 -16.18
N ARG A 136 22.66 -1.06 -16.37
CA ARG A 136 24.12 -1.17 -16.19
C ARG A 136 24.48 -1.70 -14.80
N ASN A 137 23.86 -1.17 -13.75
CA ASN A 137 24.09 -1.64 -12.38
C ASN A 137 23.60 -3.07 -12.15
N LYS A 138 22.50 -3.48 -12.79
CA LYS A 138 22.04 -4.87 -12.74
C LYS A 138 22.94 -5.83 -13.51
N THR A 139 23.52 -5.40 -14.62
CA THR A 139 24.52 -6.18 -15.36
C THR A 139 25.79 -6.36 -14.53
N ARG A 140 26.30 -5.30 -13.90
CA ARG A 140 27.44 -5.39 -12.96
C ARG A 140 27.15 -6.32 -11.78
N GLU A 141 25.94 -6.26 -11.21
CA GLU A 141 25.52 -7.16 -10.13
C GLU A 141 25.55 -8.63 -10.60
N LEU A 142 25.11 -8.90 -11.83
CA LEU A 142 25.15 -10.22 -12.46
C LEU A 142 26.58 -10.72 -12.70
N GLU A 143 27.48 -9.87 -13.18
CA GLU A 143 28.89 -10.22 -13.39
C GLU A 143 29.59 -10.59 -12.08
N ARG A 144 29.30 -9.86 -10.99
CA ARG A 144 29.78 -10.18 -9.65
C ARG A 144 29.25 -11.53 -9.15
N GLU A 145 27.95 -11.79 -9.36
CA GLU A 145 27.36 -13.09 -9.04
C GLU A 145 28.02 -14.23 -9.85
N ARG A 146 28.32 -14.00 -11.14
CA ARG A 146 29.03 -14.98 -11.99
C ARG A 146 30.46 -15.25 -11.53
N ARG A 147 31.15 -14.23 -11.00
CA ARG A 147 32.47 -14.38 -10.36
C ARG A 147 32.44 -15.16 -9.04
N GLY A 148 31.25 -15.51 -8.54
CA GLY A 148 31.07 -16.30 -7.31
C GLY A 148 30.79 -15.47 -6.06
N GLU A 149 30.65 -14.14 -6.17
CA GLU A 149 30.30 -13.31 -5.03
C GLU A 149 28.89 -13.63 -4.53
N VAL A 150 28.74 -13.83 -3.20
CA VAL A 150 27.44 -14.10 -2.59
C VAL A 150 26.70 -12.78 -2.36
N LEU A 151 25.85 -12.41 -3.32
CA LEU A 151 25.03 -11.20 -3.26
C LEU A 151 23.63 -11.47 -2.71
N ARG A 152 22.88 -10.39 -2.40
CA ARG A 152 21.47 -10.50 -2.00
C ARG A 152 20.64 -11.27 -3.02
N ARG A 153 20.86 -11.05 -4.31
CA ARG A 153 20.23 -11.80 -5.40
C ARG A 153 20.53 -13.30 -5.31
N THR A 154 21.79 -13.67 -5.07
CA THR A 154 22.24 -15.05 -4.88
C THR A 154 21.52 -15.70 -3.71
N ILE A 155 21.45 -15.02 -2.56
CA ILE A 155 20.74 -15.50 -1.36
C ILE A 155 19.25 -15.70 -1.66
N VAL A 156 18.59 -14.73 -2.30
CA VAL A 156 17.18 -14.84 -2.68
C VAL A 156 16.96 -16.00 -3.65
N ARG A 157 17.84 -16.19 -4.63
CA ARG A 157 17.76 -17.31 -5.59
C ARG A 157 17.95 -18.65 -4.90
N ARG A 158 18.92 -18.78 -3.98
CA ARG A 158 19.14 -20.01 -3.18
C ARG A 158 17.89 -20.40 -2.35
N ARG A 159 17.11 -19.40 -1.91
CA ARG A 159 15.85 -19.60 -1.19
C ARG A 159 14.67 -19.95 -2.11
N LYS A 160 14.78 -19.76 -3.43
CA LYS A 160 13.73 -20.16 -4.38
C LYS A 160 13.79 -21.66 -4.66
N ARG A 161 12.67 -22.21 -5.14
CA ARG A 161 12.54 -23.61 -5.53
C ARG A 161 13.55 -24.00 -6.62
N PRO A 162 13.92 -25.29 -6.74
CA PRO A 162 14.74 -25.75 -7.85
C PRO A 162 14.00 -25.47 -9.17
N PRO A 163 14.71 -25.42 -10.30
CA PRO A 163 14.10 -25.39 -11.63
C PRO A 163 13.02 -26.48 -11.80
N ALA A 164 11.99 -26.18 -12.58
CA ALA A 164 10.87 -27.09 -12.83
C ALA A 164 11.29 -28.49 -13.31
N PRO A 165 12.29 -28.66 -14.20
CA PRO A 165 12.75 -29.99 -14.61
C PRO A 165 13.25 -30.84 -13.44
N ILE A 166 14.01 -30.23 -12.52
CA ILE A 166 14.52 -30.92 -11.32
C ILE A 166 13.36 -31.27 -10.38
N LEU A 167 12.41 -30.34 -10.20
CA LEU A 167 11.22 -30.61 -9.41
C LEU A 167 10.38 -31.77 -9.96
N ASN A 168 10.33 -31.97 -11.28
CA ASN A 168 9.57 -33.08 -11.85
C ASN A 168 10.19 -34.44 -11.53
N VAL A 169 11.52 -34.52 -11.53
CA VAL A 169 12.27 -35.74 -11.17
C VAL A 169 12.25 -36.00 -9.66
N MET A 170 12.06 -34.96 -8.83
CA MET A 170 12.03 -35.12 -7.38
C MET A 170 10.81 -35.88 -6.88
N THR A 171 11.04 -36.86 -6.00
CA THR A 171 9.98 -37.55 -5.26
C THR A 171 9.25 -36.58 -4.32
N ARG A 172 8.04 -36.96 -3.86
CA ARG A 172 7.27 -36.15 -2.90
C ARG A 172 8.05 -35.89 -1.62
N GLU A 173 8.77 -36.89 -1.13
CA GLU A 173 9.62 -36.76 0.06
C GLU A 173 10.78 -35.79 -0.19
N GLN A 174 11.49 -35.92 -1.32
CA GLN A 174 12.57 -34.99 -1.69
C GLN A 174 12.07 -33.55 -1.78
N LYS A 175 10.87 -33.31 -2.32
CA LYS A 175 10.23 -31.99 -2.35
C LYS A 175 9.93 -31.45 -0.94
N ARG A 176 9.51 -32.31 -0.01
CA ARG A 176 9.25 -31.93 1.39
C ARG A 176 10.54 -31.54 2.10
N ILE A 177 11.58 -32.35 1.99
CA ILE A 177 12.90 -32.09 2.57
C ILE A 177 13.49 -30.80 2.00
N ASP A 178 13.48 -30.65 0.68
CA ASP A 178 13.98 -29.45 -0.01
C ASP A 178 13.23 -28.17 0.40
N ARG A 179 11.92 -28.25 0.65
CA ARG A 179 11.15 -27.14 1.21
C ARG A 179 11.58 -26.80 2.64
N ALA A 180 11.73 -27.81 3.50
CA ALA A 180 12.12 -27.63 4.90
C ALA A 180 13.51 -26.98 5.00
N VAL A 181 14.48 -27.51 4.25
CA VAL A 181 15.88 -27.06 4.23
C VAL A 181 16.04 -25.59 3.82
N ARG A 182 15.17 -25.07 2.94
CA ARG A 182 15.23 -23.66 2.52
C ARG A 182 14.69 -22.67 3.53
N SER A 183 13.97 -23.12 4.55
CA SER A 183 13.45 -22.23 5.57
C SER A 183 14.57 -21.64 6.43
N VAL A 184 14.30 -20.47 7.02
CA VAL A 184 15.28 -19.74 7.84
C VAL A 184 15.51 -20.42 9.19
N SER A 185 14.53 -21.19 9.68
CA SER A 185 14.61 -21.87 10.97
C SER A 185 15.83 -22.80 11.06
N GLU A 186 16.48 -22.82 12.22
CA GLU A 186 17.57 -23.75 12.56
C GLU A 186 17.18 -24.65 13.74
N VAL A 187 15.88 -24.79 14.02
CA VAL A 187 15.36 -25.66 15.09
C VAL A 187 14.47 -26.78 14.55
N GLY A 188 14.25 -27.82 15.36
CA GLY A 188 13.25 -28.85 15.13
C GLY A 188 13.44 -29.72 13.90
N TYR A 189 12.32 -30.06 13.26
CA TYR A 189 12.29 -30.84 12.02
C TYR A 189 13.14 -30.22 10.90
N VAL A 190 13.15 -28.88 10.78
CA VAL A 190 13.95 -28.19 9.74
C VAL A 190 15.43 -28.43 9.96
N ALA A 191 15.89 -28.36 11.20
CA ALA A 191 17.28 -28.56 11.57
C ALA A 191 17.73 -30.00 11.32
N GLN A 192 16.90 -30.99 11.68
CA GLN A 192 17.14 -32.40 11.33
C GLN A 192 17.29 -32.58 9.81
N MET A 193 16.41 -31.98 9.01
CA MET A 193 16.49 -32.06 7.55
C MET A 193 17.73 -31.36 6.97
N LYS A 194 18.16 -30.24 7.55
CA LYS A 194 19.40 -29.53 7.17
C LYS A 194 20.64 -30.36 7.49
N MET A 195 20.67 -30.99 8.67
CA MET A 195 21.75 -31.88 9.09
C MET A 195 21.83 -33.12 8.20
N LYS A 196 20.69 -33.76 7.87
CA LYS A 196 20.61 -34.88 6.92
C LYS A 196 21.13 -34.51 5.52
N LYS A 197 21.06 -33.23 5.15
CA LYS A 197 21.60 -32.69 3.89
C LYS A 197 23.03 -32.14 4.00
N GLY A 198 23.68 -32.28 5.16
CA GLY A 198 25.05 -31.83 5.38
C GLY A 198 25.22 -30.31 5.46
N ILE A 199 24.16 -29.56 5.76
CA ILE A 199 24.24 -28.11 5.91
C ILE A 199 24.65 -27.78 7.34
N THR A 200 25.72 -27.00 7.48
CA THR A 200 26.20 -26.50 8.77
C THR A 200 25.23 -25.45 9.33
N MET A 201 24.86 -25.60 10.60
CA MET A 201 23.99 -24.68 11.35
C MET A 201 24.82 -23.91 12.38
N LYS A 202 24.33 -22.77 12.86
CA LYS A 202 25.03 -22.01 13.91
C LYS A 202 24.98 -22.72 15.27
N GLY A 203 23.87 -23.40 15.56
CA GLY A 203 23.69 -24.23 16.75
C GLY A 203 23.49 -25.69 16.34
N PRO A 204 24.53 -26.55 16.36
CA PRO A 204 24.41 -27.94 15.94
C PRO A 204 23.44 -28.75 16.81
N ASP A 205 23.22 -28.36 18.06
CA ASP A 205 22.31 -29.01 19.00
C ASP A 205 20.90 -28.38 19.06
N ALA A 206 20.64 -27.33 18.28
CA ALA A 206 19.37 -26.59 18.32
C ALA A 206 18.14 -27.44 17.91
N TRP A 207 18.37 -28.57 17.24
CA TRP A 207 17.31 -29.53 16.91
C TRP A 207 16.91 -30.43 18.08
N LYS A 208 17.77 -30.59 19.09
CA LYS A 208 17.50 -31.41 20.28
C LYS A 208 16.49 -30.74 21.22
N VAL A 209 16.36 -29.41 21.14
CA VAL A 209 15.41 -28.63 21.96
C VAL A 209 13.96 -29.04 21.70
N GLU A 210 13.62 -29.53 20.50
CA GLU A 210 12.27 -30.02 20.18
C GLU A 210 12.08 -31.53 20.42
N MET A 211 13.13 -32.31 20.69
CA MET A 211 12.99 -33.74 21.04
C MET A 211 12.47 -33.93 22.47
N GLY A 212 12.32 -32.83 23.24
CA GLY A 212 12.02 -32.86 24.67
C GLY A 212 13.20 -33.39 25.49
N ARG A 213 13.11 -33.32 26.82
CA ARG A 213 13.94 -34.20 27.65
C ARG A 213 13.40 -35.62 27.52
N ASP A 214 14.26 -36.63 27.67
CA ASP A 214 13.82 -38.03 27.61
C ASP A 214 12.71 -38.34 28.65
N GLU A 215 12.70 -37.60 29.76
CA GLU A 215 11.67 -37.63 30.81
C GLU A 215 10.29 -37.20 30.28
N ASP A 216 10.24 -36.16 29.42
CA ASP A 216 8.99 -35.60 28.88
C ASP A 216 8.37 -36.51 27.82
N GLN A 217 9.16 -37.41 27.20
CA GLN A 217 8.65 -38.33 26.16
C GLN A 217 7.68 -39.36 26.74
N VAL A 218 7.91 -39.81 27.98
CA VAL A 218 7.02 -40.75 28.67
C VAL A 218 5.67 -40.09 28.95
N GLU A 219 5.70 -38.84 29.42
CA GLU A 219 4.50 -38.05 29.71
C GLU A 219 3.71 -37.76 28.42
N LEU A 220 4.39 -37.30 27.35
CA LEU A 220 3.77 -37.07 26.04
C LEU A 220 3.18 -38.34 25.43
N GLY A 221 3.85 -39.49 25.57
CA GLY A 221 3.34 -40.79 25.14
C GLY A 221 2.04 -41.16 25.86
N SER A 222 1.99 -40.94 27.18
CA SER A 222 0.78 -41.19 27.97
C SER A 222 -0.40 -40.30 27.55
N MET A 223 -0.14 -39.02 27.26
CA MET A 223 -1.14 -38.08 26.75
C MET A 223 -1.62 -38.46 25.35
N GLU A 224 -0.71 -38.92 24.47
CA GLU A 224 -1.07 -39.37 23.13
C GLU A 224 -1.98 -40.60 23.18
N ASP A 225 -1.68 -41.56 24.04
CA ASP A 225 -2.48 -42.78 24.25
C ASP A 225 -3.84 -42.46 24.88
N GLU A 226 -3.92 -41.47 25.78
CA GLU A 226 -5.19 -40.97 26.30
C GLU A 226 -6.05 -40.33 25.19
N ILE A 227 -5.45 -39.45 24.38
CA ILE A 227 -6.13 -38.83 23.23
C ILE A 227 -6.59 -39.90 22.23
N ARG A 228 -5.77 -40.93 21.97
CA ARG A 228 -6.13 -42.05 21.09
C ARG A 228 -7.35 -42.79 21.64
N ARG A 229 -7.35 -43.14 22.93
CA ARG A 229 -8.49 -43.78 23.61
C ARG A 229 -9.76 -42.92 23.56
N ILE A 230 -9.65 -41.61 23.81
CA ILE A 230 -10.79 -40.68 23.71
C ILE A 230 -11.33 -40.62 22.27
N ASN A 231 -10.46 -40.52 21.27
CA ASN A 231 -10.86 -40.48 19.87
C ASN A 231 -11.48 -41.80 19.40
N GLU A 232 -11.01 -42.94 19.91
CA GLU A 232 -11.61 -44.26 19.64
C GLU A 232 -13.01 -44.36 20.24
N ARG A 233 -13.22 -43.91 21.49
CA ARG A 233 -14.57 -43.82 22.08
C ARG A 233 -15.50 -42.93 21.25
N ARG A 234 -15.03 -41.75 20.85
CA ARG A 234 -15.79 -40.84 19.96
C ARG A 234 -16.15 -41.47 18.61
N ARG A 235 -15.26 -42.28 18.03
CA ARG A 235 -15.52 -42.99 16.77
C ARG A 235 -16.49 -44.16 16.92
N GLN A 236 -16.53 -44.77 18.09
CA GLN A 236 -17.47 -45.86 18.41
C GLN A 236 -18.87 -45.35 18.80
N GLY A 237 -19.07 -44.02 18.84
CA GLY A 237 -20.38 -43.41 19.06
C GLY A 237 -20.88 -43.50 20.49
N THR A 238 -19.99 -43.74 21.47
CA THR A 238 -20.30 -43.87 22.90
C THR A 238 -20.11 -42.58 23.70
N ASP A 239 -20.03 -41.42 23.05
CA ASP A 239 -20.29 -40.14 23.72
C ASP A 239 -21.81 -39.92 23.65
N ASP A 240 -22.51 -40.53 24.61
CA ASP A 240 -23.92 -40.28 24.93
C ASP A 240 -24.14 -38.79 25.24
N THR A 241 -25.21 -38.24 24.68
CA THR A 241 -25.85 -36.98 25.11
C THR A 241 -26.11 -36.91 26.60
#